data_AF-A0A356F6F2-F1
#
_entry.id   AF-A0A356F6F2-F1
#
_cell.length_a   1.000
_cell.length_b   1.000
_cell.length_c   1.000
_cell.angle_alpha   90.00
_cell.angle_beta   90.00
_cell.angle_gamma   90.00
#
_symmetry.space_group_name_H-M   'P 1'
#
loop_
_entity.id
_entity.type
_entity.pdbx_description
1 polymer ?
#
loop_
_entity_poly.entity_id
_entity_poly.type
_entity_poly.pdbx_seq_one_letter_code
_entity_poly.pdbx_strand_id
1 'polypeptide(L)'
;MEKLCKGDKIALIAPSAQIGSIAKIEKGLNFLQSLGFEPVFAPHLYEVRRYMAGTDRERAADVNWAFAQPEVKAVVCVRAAAGAARILPYIDYELIKRNPKPLIGFCDNAALMLALNKK
;
A
#
# COMPACT_ATOMS: atom_id res chain seq x y z
N MET A 1 5.44 -2.71 17.24
CA MET A 1 5.02 -1.54 16.42
C MET A 1 4.35 -0.55 17.35
N GLU A 2 4.58 0.73 17.13
CA GLU A 2 3.92 1.80 17.88
C GLU A 2 2.45 1.93 17.47
N LYS A 3 1.62 2.47 18.37
CA LYS A 3 0.21 2.74 18.10
C LYS A 3 0.08 3.96 17.19
N LEU A 4 -0.84 3.92 16.22
CA LEU A 4 -1.15 5.07 15.38
C LEU A 4 -1.81 6.20 16.18
N CYS A 5 -1.39 7.42 15.89
CA CYS A 5 -1.83 8.67 16.50
C CYS A 5 -2.38 9.64 15.46
N LYS A 6 -3.16 10.64 15.90
CA LYS A 6 -3.59 11.73 15.01
C LYS A 6 -2.37 12.47 14.46
N GLY A 7 -2.42 12.84 13.18
CA GLY A 7 -1.32 13.42 12.41
C GLY A 7 -0.44 12.39 11.71
N ASP A 8 -0.59 11.09 12.00
CA ASP A 8 0.23 10.07 11.35
C ASP A 8 -0.08 9.95 9.86
N LYS A 9 0.98 9.82 9.05
CA LYS A 9 0.89 9.62 7.61
C LYS A 9 0.59 8.16 7.28
N ILE A 10 -0.40 7.96 6.43
CA ILE A 10 -0.87 6.66 5.97
C ILE A 10 -0.64 6.57 4.46
N ALA A 11 0.33 5.75 4.05
CA ALA A 11 0.62 5.54 2.65
C ALA A 11 -0.49 4.70 2.00
N LEU A 12 -0.98 5.16 0.85
CA LEU A 12 -1.97 4.47 0.04
C LEU A 12 -1.30 3.85 -1.18
N ILE A 13 -1.42 2.54 -1.32
CA ILE A 13 -0.82 1.76 -2.41
C ILE A 13 -1.89 0.90 -3.11
N ALA A 14 -1.66 0.54 -4.37
CA ALA A 14 -2.50 -0.41 -5.10
C ALA A 14 -1.65 -1.60 -5.61
N PRO A 15 -1.32 -2.59 -4.76
CA PRO A 15 -0.45 -3.69 -5.16
C PRO A 15 -1.15 -4.72 -6.07
N SER A 16 -2.45 -4.56 -6.37
CA SER A 16 -3.26 -5.48 -7.17
C SER A 16 -3.95 -4.77 -8.34
N ALA A 17 -5.30 -4.66 -8.30
CA ALA A 17 -6.07 -4.05 -9.37
C ALA A 17 -6.03 -2.53 -9.34
N GLN A 18 -6.18 -1.93 -10.52
CA GLN A 18 -6.36 -0.48 -10.66
C GLN A 18 -7.61 -0.01 -9.90
N ILE A 19 -7.54 1.23 -9.41
CA ILE A 19 -8.69 1.95 -8.85
C ILE A 19 -9.45 2.72 -9.92
N GLY A 20 -8.76 3.18 -10.97
CA GLY A 20 -9.33 3.78 -12.16
C GLY A 20 -9.63 5.27 -11.99
N SER A 21 -10.11 5.70 -10.83
CA SER A 21 -10.19 7.12 -10.48
C SER A 21 -10.16 7.35 -8.97
N ILE A 22 -9.74 8.55 -8.55
CA ILE A 22 -9.73 8.97 -7.14
C ILE A 22 -11.13 8.96 -6.51
N ALA A 23 -12.17 9.26 -7.30
CA ALA A 23 -13.55 9.22 -6.85
C ALA A 23 -13.96 7.84 -6.28
N LYS A 24 -13.31 6.75 -6.71
CA LYS A 24 -13.59 5.41 -6.18
C LYS A 24 -13.04 5.18 -4.76
N ILE A 25 -12.06 5.97 -4.33
CA ILE A 25 -11.44 5.86 -3.00
C ILE A 25 -11.79 7.03 -2.08
N GLU A 26 -12.51 8.05 -2.57
CA GLU A 26 -12.85 9.27 -1.83
C GLU A 26 -13.48 9.01 -0.45
N LYS A 27 -14.43 8.07 -0.37
CA LYS A 27 -15.03 7.70 0.93
C LYS A 27 -13.99 7.18 1.94
N GLY A 28 -13.01 6.41 1.47
CA GLY A 28 -11.92 5.91 2.30
C GLY A 28 -10.95 7.01 2.72
N LEU A 29 -10.67 7.96 1.82
CA LEU A 29 -9.86 9.15 2.13
C LEU A 29 -10.51 9.99 3.22
N ASN A 30 -11.78 10.33 3.04
CA ASN A 30 -12.56 11.11 4.01
C ASN A 30 -12.63 10.40 5.36
N PHE A 31 -12.77 9.07 5.36
CA PHE A 31 -12.75 8.28 6.58
C PHE A 31 -11.41 8.39 7.31
N LEU A 32 -10.28 8.17 6.63
CA LEU A 32 -8.95 8.29 7.24
C LEU A 32 -8.70 9.71 7.79
N GLN A 33 -9.06 10.73 7.03
CA GLN A 33 -8.97 12.13 7.46
C GLN A 33 -9.86 12.43 8.67
N SER A 34 -11.08 11.87 8.73
CA SER A 34 -11.99 12.04 9.88
C SER A 34 -11.44 11.41 11.17
N LEU A 35 -10.60 10.38 11.04
CA LEU A 35 -9.88 9.78 12.18
C LEU A 35 -8.65 10.60 12.61
N GLY A 36 -8.31 11.65 11.85
CA GLY A 36 -7.17 12.53 12.09
C GLY A 36 -5.88 12.04 11.45
N PHE A 37 -5.91 11.15 10.47
CA PHE A 37 -4.73 10.70 9.74
C PHE A 37 -4.48 11.51 8.47
N GLU A 38 -3.24 11.47 7.97
CA GLU A 38 -2.82 12.13 6.74
C GLU A 38 -2.59 11.09 5.62
N PRO A 39 -3.54 10.88 4.69
CA PRO A 39 -3.33 9.96 3.57
C PRO A 39 -2.28 10.51 2.60
N VAL A 40 -1.31 9.69 2.21
CA VAL A 40 -0.27 10.02 1.24
C VAL A 40 -0.31 9.02 0.10
N PHE A 41 -0.33 9.48 -1.15
CA PHE A 41 -0.48 8.62 -2.31
C PHE A 41 0.87 8.15 -2.81
N ALA A 42 0.99 6.84 -3.05
CA ALA A 42 2.19 6.30 -3.68
C ALA A 42 2.30 6.75 -5.15
N PRO A 43 3.52 6.84 -5.70
CA PRO A 43 3.76 7.41 -7.03
C PRO A 43 2.94 6.76 -8.15
N HIS A 44 2.72 5.45 -8.09
CA HIS A 44 2.03 4.69 -9.14
C HIS A 44 0.59 4.28 -8.77
N LEU A 45 0.01 4.88 -7.72
CA LEU A 45 -1.32 4.51 -7.19
C LEU A 45 -2.42 4.50 -8.27
N TYR A 46 -2.29 5.37 -9.27
CA TYR A 46 -3.28 5.58 -10.34
C TYR A 46 -2.87 4.97 -11.68
N GLU A 47 -1.73 4.28 -11.76
CA GLU A 47 -1.31 3.66 -13.01
C GLU A 47 -2.30 2.59 -13.44
N VAL A 48 -2.46 2.44 -14.75
CA VAL A 48 -3.42 1.48 -15.32
C VAL A 48 -2.73 0.61 -16.35
N ARG A 49 -2.71 -0.70 -16.08
CA ARG A 49 -2.30 -1.72 -17.04
C ARG A 49 -3.35 -2.81 -17.11
N ARG A 50 -4.25 -2.69 -18.10
CA ARG A 50 -5.45 -3.53 -18.21
C ARG A 50 -6.26 -3.44 -16.91
N TYR A 51 -6.34 -4.53 -16.14
CA TYR A 51 -7.05 -4.59 -14.87
C TYR A 51 -6.15 -4.35 -13.64
N MET A 52 -4.83 -4.17 -13.83
CA MET A 52 -3.84 -3.95 -12.76
C MET A 52 -3.49 -2.47 -12.58
N ALA A 53 -3.07 -2.11 -11.37
CA ALA A 53 -2.59 -0.78 -11.02
C ALA A 53 -1.16 -0.53 -11.52
N GLY A 54 -0.95 -0.57 -12.84
CA GLY A 54 0.37 -0.53 -13.45
C GLY A 54 1.05 -1.89 -13.58
N THR A 55 2.35 -1.87 -13.89
CA THR A 55 3.22 -3.02 -14.03
C THR A 55 3.52 -3.72 -12.70
N ASP A 56 4.08 -4.93 -12.74
CA ASP A 56 4.53 -5.62 -11.53
C ASP A 56 5.63 -4.82 -10.79
N ARG A 57 6.48 -4.08 -11.52
CA ARG A 57 7.58 -3.28 -10.96
C ARG A 57 7.10 -1.98 -10.32
N GLU A 58 6.15 -1.29 -10.95
CA GLU A 58 5.55 -0.06 -10.39
C GLU A 58 4.80 -0.35 -9.10
N ARG A 59 3.99 -1.41 -9.09
CA ARG A 59 3.27 -1.85 -7.88
C ARG A 59 4.22 -2.27 -6.75
N ALA A 60 5.33 -2.94 -7.07
CA ALA A 60 6.37 -3.24 -6.08
C ALA A 60 7.11 -1.99 -5.61
N ALA A 61 7.39 -1.04 -6.51
CA ALA A 61 8.05 0.22 -6.19
C ALA A 61 7.21 1.04 -5.20
N ASP A 62 5.89 1.05 -5.34
CA ASP A 62 4.97 1.71 -4.38
C ASP A 62 5.03 1.07 -2.98
N VAL A 63 5.13 -0.25 -2.90
CA VAL A 63 5.34 -0.95 -1.61
C VAL A 63 6.68 -0.53 -1.02
N ASN A 64 7.77 -0.67 -1.78
CA ASN A 64 9.12 -0.33 -1.30
C ASN A 64 9.22 1.14 -0.88
N TRP A 65 8.63 2.05 -1.66
CA TRP A 65 8.51 3.48 -1.35
C TRP A 65 7.82 3.69 0.00
N ALA A 66 6.65 3.07 0.23
CA ALA A 66 5.88 3.28 1.47
C ALA A 66 6.65 2.82 2.72
N PHE A 67 7.45 1.76 2.60
CA PHE A 67 8.30 1.28 3.69
C PHE A 67 9.58 2.10 3.87
N ALA A 68 10.14 2.69 2.80
CA ALA A 68 11.31 3.56 2.87
C ALA A 68 11.06 4.88 3.61
N GLN A 69 9.83 5.40 3.60
CA GLN A 69 9.49 6.70 4.22
C GLN A 69 9.39 6.59 5.76
N PRO A 70 10.28 7.22 6.56
CA PRO A 70 10.22 7.15 8.03
C PRO A 70 8.98 7.83 8.63
N GLU A 71 8.43 8.82 7.93
CA GLU A 71 7.24 9.58 8.32
C GLU A 71 5.94 8.79 8.11
N VAL A 72 5.93 7.79 7.22
CA VAL A 72 4.78 6.91 7.01
C VAL A 72 4.68 5.90 8.15
N LYS A 73 3.57 5.93 8.89
CA LYS A 73 3.34 5.06 10.06
C LYS A 73 2.53 3.82 9.77
N ALA A 74 1.79 3.78 8.65
CA ALA A 74 1.14 2.58 8.16
C ALA A 74 0.91 2.64 6.64
N VAL A 75 0.68 1.47 6.04
CA VAL A 75 0.46 1.30 4.61
C VAL A 75 -0.89 0.63 4.39
N VAL A 76 -1.75 1.23 3.57
CA VAL A 76 -3.09 0.72 3.23
C VAL A 76 -3.16 0.36 1.76
N CYS A 77 -3.53 -0.89 1.48
CA CYS A 77 -3.84 -1.35 0.14
C CYS A 77 -5.25 -0.91 -0.25
N VAL A 78 -5.38 0.07 -1.15
CA VAL A 78 -6.68 0.69 -1.48
C VAL A 78 -7.60 -0.20 -2.32
N ARG A 79 -7.03 -1.23 -2.97
CA ARG A 79 -7.77 -2.16 -3.81
C ARG A 79 -7.14 -3.55 -3.79
N ALA A 80 -7.98 -4.57 -3.69
CA ALA A 80 -7.63 -5.96 -3.93
C ALA A 80 -8.21 -6.42 -5.28
N ALA A 81 -7.75 -7.54 -5.80
CA ALA A 81 -8.45 -8.39 -6.77
C ALA A 81 -7.55 -9.56 -7.15
N ALA A 82 -6.60 -9.32 -8.06
CA ALA A 82 -5.60 -10.28 -8.47
C ALA A 82 -4.30 -9.54 -8.79
N GLY A 83 -3.17 -10.14 -8.40
CA GLY A 83 -1.86 -9.70 -8.83
C GLY A 83 -0.88 -9.34 -7.72
N ALA A 84 -1.27 -9.38 -6.44
CA ALA A 84 -0.35 -9.12 -5.33
C ALA A 84 0.79 -10.17 -5.27
N ALA A 85 0.52 -11.44 -5.57
CA ALA A 85 1.56 -12.47 -5.58
C ALA A 85 2.63 -12.22 -6.68
N ARG A 86 2.28 -11.53 -7.77
CA ARG A 86 3.20 -11.25 -8.89
C ARG A 86 4.30 -10.28 -8.53
N ILE A 87 4.08 -9.43 -7.52
CA ILE A 87 5.03 -8.38 -7.16
C ILE A 87 6.08 -8.86 -6.16
N LEU A 88 5.89 -10.02 -5.54
CA LEU A 88 6.77 -10.57 -4.49
C LEU A 88 8.26 -10.66 -4.90
N PRO A 89 8.62 -11.06 -6.13
CA PRO A 89 10.03 -11.08 -6.55
C PRO A 89 10.71 -9.70 -6.62
N TYR A 90 9.94 -8.61 -6.60
CA TYR A 90 10.44 -7.23 -6.72
C TYR A 90 10.39 -6.45 -5.40
N ILE A 91 9.96 -7.10 -4.31
CA ILE A 91 9.91 -6.49 -2.98
C ILE A 91 11.31 -6.46 -2.36
N ASP A 92 11.70 -5.30 -1.84
CA ASP A 92 12.90 -5.15 -1.02
C ASP A 92 12.61 -5.57 0.43
N TYR A 93 12.76 -6.87 0.69
CA TYR A 93 12.48 -7.44 2.00
C TYR A 93 13.41 -6.90 3.09
N GLU A 94 14.67 -6.59 2.78
CA GLU A 94 15.62 -6.09 3.78
C GLU A 94 15.28 -4.65 4.21
N LEU A 95 14.87 -3.81 3.25
CA LEU A 95 14.33 -2.48 3.53
C LEU A 95 13.10 -2.55 4.44
N ILE A 96 12.18 -3.47 4.14
CA ILE A 96 10.93 -3.64 4.91
C ILE A 96 11.23 -4.10 6.34
N LYS A 97 12.14 -5.07 6.52
CA LYS A 97 12.56 -5.53 7.86
C LYS A 97 13.16 -4.42 8.72
N ARG A 98 13.90 -3.50 8.10
CA ARG A 98 14.49 -2.34 8.78
C ARG A 98 13.47 -1.26 9.14
N ASN A 99 12.33 -1.23 8.45
CA ASN A 99 11.29 -0.20 8.61
C ASN A 99 9.91 -0.82 8.89
N PRO A 100 9.76 -1.64 9.94
CA PRO A 100 8.53 -2.39 10.16
C PRO A 100 7.37 -1.44 10.50
N LYS A 101 6.31 -1.51 9.69
CA LYS A 101 5.06 -0.77 9.92
C LYS A 101 3.85 -1.62 9.50
N PRO A 102 2.65 -1.35 10.02
CA PRO A 102 1.45 -2.10 9.66
C PRO A 102 1.16 -2.00 8.15
N LEU A 103 0.93 -3.16 7.53
CA LEU A 103 0.34 -3.27 6.19
C LEU A 103 -1.11 -3.74 6.33
N ILE A 104 -2.05 -2.91 5.90
CA ILE A 104 -3.49 -3.17 5.98
C ILE A 104 -4.02 -3.51 4.59
N GLY A 105 -4.64 -4.67 4.46
CA GLY A 105 -5.27 -5.13 3.23
C GLY A 105 -6.18 -6.32 3.48
N PHE A 106 -6.84 -6.77 2.41
CA PHE A 106 -7.76 -7.91 2.44
C PHE A 106 -7.72 -8.66 1.08
N CYS A 107 -8.24 -9.89 1.05
CA CYS A 107 -8.36 -10.73 -0.16
C CYS A 107 -6.98 -11.01 -0.79
N ASP A 108 -6.78 -10.75 -2.09
CA ASP A 108 -5.51 -10.98 -2.80
C ASP A 108 -4.30 -10.30 -2.13
N ASN A 109 -4.51 -9.19 -1.43
CA ASN A 109 -3.46 -8.53 -0.65
C ASN A 109 -2.88 -9.40 0.47
N ALA A 110 -3.57 -10.47 0.89
CA ALA A 110 -3.06 -11.45 1.84
C ALA A 110 -1.77 -12.12 1.36
N ALA A 111 -1.57 -12.29 0.05
CA ALA A 111 -0.32 -12.83 -0.49
C ALA A 111 0.87 -11.93 -0.11
N LEU A 112 0.72 -10.61 -0.24
CA LEU A 112 1.72 -9.64 0.19
C LEU A 112 1.87 -9.63 1.71
N MET A 113 0.77 -9.55 2.46
CA MET A 113 0.80 -9.52 3.92
C MET A 113 1.50 -10.75 4.52
N LEU A 114 1.21 -11.95 4.01
CA LEU A 114 1.86 -13.18 4.45
C LEU A 114 3.34 -13.23 4.07
N ALA A 115 3.71 -12.73 2.87
CA ALA A 115 5.09 -12.68 2.44
C ALA A 115 5.94 -11.72 3.30
N LEU A 116 5.38 -10.58 3.72
CA LEU A 116 6.06 -9.63 4.59
C LEU A 116 6.12 -10.10 6.05
N ASN A 117 5.15 -10.88 6.51
CA ASN A 117 5.13 -11.40 7.88
C ASN A 117 6.04 -12.62 8.09
N LYS A 118 6.38 -13.36 7.02
CA LYS A 118 7.15 -14.61 7.10
C LYS A 118 8.68 -14.43 7.10
N LYS A 119 9.22 -13.21 7.09
CA LYS A 119 10.66 -12.99 6.86
C LYS A 119 11.30 -12.00 7.82
#